data_AF-A0A8D9B8L6-F1
#
_entry.id   AF-A0A8D9B8L6-F1
#
_cell.length_a   1.000
_cell.length_b   1.000
_cell.length_c   1.000
_cell.angle_alpha   90.00
_cell.angle_beta   90.00
_cell.angle_gamma   90.00
#
_symmetry.space_group_name_H-M   'P 1'
#
loop_
_entity.id
_entity.type
_entity.pdbx_description
1 polymer ?
#
loop_
_entity_poly.entity_id
_entity_poly.type
_entity_poly.pdbx_seq_one_letter_code
_entity_poly.pdbx_strand_id
1 'polypeptide(L)'
;MECRIPGKLCSSQPDGWKKFANEFKIYLIASNNEGKSSKKRVALFLNVGGEECVDLFNQLELSLETPFKDVLDRFEEYFQPQTNLVFERFLFFQMKQEEGEPTEEFVSRLSKQASKCKFQDDSIVRDIFIIGVQSKDVKSKLLSKSDLTLVEAINMARKCDALSKEITAMSPRSSQCDAVTSDSQFVCKYCGLTHTKGKCPAFRKVCNYCKTLNHFEKVCFKKESEQKKNSPEQKKESEQKKISEITSSHVEQGPQTSNIEGEGDSDFYLDTISSQACSGDWNVSTLINGHPLALKIDTGAQCNVLPLLVLKKLCSVRYITENLQRTKVQLMAYGGNQLNVFGEIVLPVYIKNRTADVRFVIVSTSSRRAILGLQSCEQLQLVKRIDNIDMEK
;
A
#
# COMPACT_ATOMS: atom_id res chain seq x y z
N MET A 1 30.06 2.99 -56.99
CA MET A 1 30.35 3.47 -55.64
C MET A 1 30.70 2.27 -54.78
N GLU A 2 31.77 2.35 -54.01
CA GLU A 2 32.02 1.33 -52.98
C GLU A 2 31.02 1.51 -51.85
N CYS A 3 30.41 0.42 -51.38
CA CYS A 3 29.48 0.47 -50.27
C CYS A 3 30.25 0.55 -48.96
N ARG A 4 29.94 1.56 -48.13
CA ARG A 4 30.49 1.68 -46.78
C ARG A 4 30.21 0.38 -46.00
N ILE A 5 31.27 -0.26 -45.51
CA ILE A 5 31.16 -1.41 -44.63
C ILE A 5 30.68 -0.92 -43.24
N PRO A 6 29.73 -1.61 -42.58
CA PRO A 6 29.30 -1.33 -41.21
C PRO A 6 30.46 -1.33 -40.20
N GLY A 7 30.21 -0.74 -39.03
CA GLY A 7 31.05 -1.05 -37.86
C GLY A 7 30.96 -2.55 -37.50
N LYS A 8 31.97 -3.08 -36.79
CA LYS A 8 31.87 -4.40 -36.15
C LYS A 8 30.79 -4.39 -35.06
N LEU A 9 30.29 -5.56 -34.68
CA LEU A 9 29.46 -5.70 -33.49
C LEU A 9 30.26 -5.27 -32.26
N CYS A 10 29.63 -4.53 -31.36
CA CYS A 10 30.21 -4.12 -30.08
C CYS A 10 29.15 -4.32 -29.00
N SER A 11 29.21 -5.48 -28.34
CA SER A 11 28.27 -5.92 -27.30
C SER A 11 28.30 -5.06 -26.04
N SER A 12 29.44 -4.40 -25.76
CA SER A 12 29.63 -3.52 -24.60
C SER A 12 29.00 -2.12 -24.74
N GLN A 13 28.59 -1.71 -25.94
CA GLN A 13 27.93 -0.42 -26.14
C GLN A 13 26.40 -0.53 -25.94
N PRO A 14 25.76 0.40 -25.21
CA PRO A 14 24.31 0.55 -25.21
C PRO A 14 23.77 0.68 -26.63
N ASP A 15 22.74 -0.11 -26.95
CA ASP A 15 22.16 -0.24 -28.30
C ASP A 15 23.14 -0.68 -29.42
N GLY A 16 24.34 -1.18 -29.07
CA GLY A 16 25.36 -1.61 -30.03
C GLY A 16 24.86 -2.65 -31.04
N TRP A 17 24.04 -3.61 -30.58
CA TRP A 17 23.34 -4.56 -31.44
C TRP A 17 22.40 -3.87 -32.44
N LYS A 18 21.47 -3.01 -31.96
CA LYS A 18 20.48 -2.35 -32.83
C LYS A 18 21.16 -1.50 -33.90
N LYS A 19 22.23 -0.80 -33.54
CA LYS A 19 23.05 -0.02 -34.47
C LYS A 19 23.69 -0.94 -35.53
N PHE A 20 24.38 -2.00 -35.10
CA PHE A 20 25.02 -2.96 -36.00
C PHE A 20 24.00 -3.63 -36.94
N ALA A 21 22.89 -4.14 -36.41
CA ALA A 21 21.85 -4.82 -37.19
C ALA A 21 21.22 -3.89 -38.25
N ASN A 22 21.03 -2.61 -37.93
CA ASN A 22 20.53 -1.61 -38.90
C ASN A 22 21.60 -1.26 -39.95
N GLU A 23 22.85 -0.98 -39.55
CA GLU A 23 23.95 -0.73 -40.50
C GLU A 23 24.16 -1.93 -41.43
N PHE A 24 24.09 -3.17 -40.91
CA PHE A 24 24.21 -4.39 -41.71
C PHE A 24 23.06 -4.59 -42.70
N LYS A 25 21.81 -4.35 -42.30
CA LYS A 25 20.65 -4.39 -43.22
C LYS A 25 20.81 -3.41 -44.38
N ILE A 26 21.23 -2.17 -44.09
CA ILE A 26 21.52 -1.15 -45.11
C ILE A 26 22.65 -1.62 -46.05
N TYR A 27 23.74 -2.14 -45.49
CA TYR A 27 24.86 -2.67 -46.27
C TYR A 27 24.47 -3.86 -47.15
N LEU A 28 23.62 -4.77 -46.66
CA LEU A 28 23.17 -5.95 -47.40
C LEU A 28 22.36 -5.57 -48.65
N ILE A 29 21.51 -4.54 -48.54
CA ILE A 29 20.74 -3.97 -49.65
C ILE A 29 21.69 -3.22 -50.60
N ALA A 30 22.48 -2.28 -50.08
CA ALA A 30 23.37 -1.44 -50.90
C ALA A 30 24.42 -2.24 -51.69
N SER A 31 24.95 -3.32 -51.09
CA SER A 31 25.91 -4.23 -51.74
C SER A 31 25.26 -5.28 -52.67
N ASN A 32 23.94 -5.21 -52.88
CA ASN A 32 23.16 -6.13 -53.71
C ASN A 32 23.33 -7.62 -53.29
N ASN A 33 23.42 -7.85 -51.98
CA ASN A 33 23.56 -9.19 -51.38
C ASN A 33 22.26 -9.73 -50.76
N GLU A 34 21.19 -8.94 -50.72
CA GLU A 34 19.88 -9.35 -50.18
C GLU A 34 19.31 -10.58 -50.90
N GLY A 35 19.36 -10.62 -52.23
CA GLY A 35 18.91 -11.77 -53.04
C GLY A 35 19.86 -12.98 -53.09
N LYS A 36 20.92 -13.03 -52.27
CA LYS A 36 21.83 -14.19 -52.20
C LYS A 36 21.30 -15.25 -51.23
N SER A 37 21.84 -16.46 -51.34
CA SER A 37 21.48 -17.59 -50.48
C SER A 37 21.67 -17.27 -48.99
N SER A 38 20.84 -17.87 -48.14
CA SER A 38 20.87 -17.70 -46.68
C SER A 38 22.29 -17.85 -46.12
N LYS A 39 22.96 -18.96 -46.45
CA LYS A 39 24.34 -19.26 -46.07
C LYS A 39 25.34 -18.15 -46.42
N LYS A 40 25.20 -17.52 -47.60
CA LYS A 40 26.07 -16.40 -47.99
C LYS A 40 25.78 -15.13 -47.19
N ARG A 41 24.52 -14.88 -46.83
CA ARG A 41 24.10 -13.76 -45.97
C ARG A 41 24.60 -13.93 -44.53
N VAL A 42 24.51 -15.15 -43.98
CA VAL A 42 25.07 -15.51 -42.66
C VAL A 42 26.59 -15.35 -42.65
N ALA A 43 27.30 -15.92 -43.64
CA ALA A 43 28.76 -15.77 -43.73
C ALA A 43 29.20 -14.30 -43.85
N LEU A 44 28.46 -13.47 -44.61
CA LEU A 44 28.73 -12.03 -44.72
C LEU A 44 28.47 -11.28 -43.40
N PHE A 45 27.42 -11.65 -42.67
CA PHE A 45 27.10 -11.10 -41.35
C PHE A 45 28.17 -11.38 -40.31
N LEU A 46 28.69 -12.61 -40.24
CA LEU A 46 29.80 -12.98 -39.35
C LEU A 46 31.09 -12.25 -39.75
N ASN A 47 31.42 -12.21 -41.04
CA ASN A 47 32.63 -11.53 -41.53
C ASN A 47 32.62 -10.02 -41.25
N VAL A 48 31.48 -9.35 -41.40
CA VAL A 48 31.35 -7.91 -41.11
C VAL A 48 31.23 -7.64 -39.60
N GLY A 49 30.53 -8.50 -38.86
CA GLY A 49 30.36 -8.37 -37.41
C GLY A 49 31.64 -8.57 -36.62
N GLY A 50 32.59 -9.37 -37.13
CA GLY A 50 33.87 -9.63 -36.49
C GLY A 50 33.80 -10.68 -35.38
N GLU A 51 34.86 -10.75 -34.57
CA GLU A 51 35.10 -11.79 -33.56
C GLU A 51 33.95 -11.92 -32.56
N GLU A 52 33.50 -10.84 -31.91
CA GLU A 52 32.33 -10.85 -31.01
C GLU A 52 31.05 -11.43 -31.65
N CYS A 53 30.87 -11.24 -32.96
CA CYS A 53 29.73 -11.76 -33.70
C CYS A 53 29.87 -13.27 -33.97
N VAL A 54 31.08 -13.75 -34.22
CA VAL A 54 31.40 -15.18 -34.39
C VAL A 54 31.28 -15.93 -33.06
N ASP A 55 31.79 -15.35 -31.98
CA ASP A 55 31.72 -15.95 -30.65
C ASP A 55 30.28 -16.12 -30.18
N LEU A 56 29.46 -15.07 -30.33
CA LEU A 56 28.04 -15.14 -30.00
C LEU A 56 27.26 -16.12 -30.91
N PHE A 57 27.62 -16.20 -32.20
CA PHE A 57 27.00 -17.17 -33.11
C PHE A 57 27.25 -18.62 -32.67
N ASN A 58 28.48 -18.91 -32.22
CA ASN A 58 28.85 -20.22 -31.67
C ASN A 58 28.16 -20.47 -30.31
N GLN A 59 28.09 -19.46 -29.44
CA GLN A 59 27.42 -19.53 -28.14
C GLN A 59 25.91 -19.81 -28.26
N LEU A 60 25.26 -19.32 -29.33
CA LEU A 60 23.86 -19.58 -29.65
C LEU A 60 23.63 -20.91 -30.39
N GLU A 61 24.68 -21.73 -30.55
CA GLU A 61 24.68 -23.04 -31.23
C GLU A 61 24.14 -22.98 -32.68
N LEU A 62 24.40 -21.88 -33.37
CA LEU A 62 23.91 -21.64 -34.73
C LEU A 62 24.82 -22.27 -35.80
N SER A 63 24.24 -22.58 -36.96
CA SER A 63 24.94 -23.16 -38.11
C SER A 63 24.89 -22.23 -39.31
N LEU A 64 25.88 -22.32 -40.21
CA LEU A 64 25.87 -21.58 -41.47
C LEU A 64 24.69 -21.96 -42.39
N GLU A 65 24.04 -23.10 -42.14
CA GLU A 65 22.80 -23.51 -42.82
C GLU A 65 21.53 -22.94 -42.17
N THR A 66 21.61 -22.37 -40.97
CA THR A 66 20.46 -21.73 -40.30
C THR A 66 19.91 -20.61 -41.18
N PRO A 67 18.58 -20.46 -41.31
CA PRO A 67 17.98 -19.34 -42.04
C PRO A 67 18.48 -18.00 -41.49
N PHE A 68 18.90 -17.10 -42.38
CA PHE A 68 19.48 -15.81 -42.01
C PHE A 68 18.54 -14.96 -41.15
N LYS A 69 17.22 -15.12 -41.32
CA LYS A 69 16.21 -14.52 -40.48
C LYS A 69 16.33 -15.03 -39.03
N ASP A 70 16.30 -16.34 -38.84
CA ASP A 70 16.37 -16.99 -37.53
C ASP A 70 17.68 -16.67 -36.79
N VAL A 71 18.79 -16.52 -37.53
CA VAL A 71 20.06 -16.01 -36.98
C VAL A 71 19.90 -14.59 -36.43
N LEU A 72 19.30 -13.67 -37.18
CA LEU A 72 19.03 -12.31 -36.69
C LEU A 72 18.04 -12.29 -35.52
N ASP A 73 16.99 -13.12 -35.57
CA ASP A 73 15.97 -13.19 -34.52
C ASP A 73 16.57 -13.70 -33.19
N ARG A 74 17.50 -14.68 -33.24
CA ARG A 74 18.23 -15.17 -32.06
C ARG A 74 19.23 -14.17 -31.49
N PHE A 75 19.92 -13.40 -32.34
CA PHE A 75 20.76 -12.30 -31.86
C PHE A 75 19.92 -11.18 -31.24
N GLU A 76 18.78 -10.83 -31.85
CA GLU A 76 17.85 -9.85 -31.27
C GLU A 76 17.35 -10.31 -29.89
N GLU A 77 16.96 -11.58 -29.75
CA GLU A 77 16.56 -12.20 -28.47
C GLU A 77 17.67 -12.13 -27.40
N TYR A 78 18.92 -12.44 -27.77
CA TYR A 78 20.07 -12.35 -26.86
C TYR A 78 20.33 -10.92 -26.37
N PHE A 79 20.21 -9.93 -27.27
CA PHE A 79 20.44 -8.52 -26.96
C PHE A 79 19.19 -7.77 -26.44
N GLN A 80 18.03 -8.42 -26.33
CA GLN A 80 16.92 -7.83 -25.57
C GLN A 80 17.35 -7.67 -24.10
N PRO A 81 17.05 -6.53 -23.46
CA PRO A 81 17.12 -6.43 -22.02
C PRO A 81 16.28 -7.57 -21.43
N GLN A 82 16.91 -8.44 -20.66
CA GLN A 82 16.22 -9.48 -19.88
C GLN A 82 15.35 -8.79 -18.83
N THR A 83 14.16 -8.36 -19.26
CA THR A 83 13.18 -7.70 -18.42
C THR A 83 12.78 -8.68 -17.34
N ASN A 84 13.22 -8.39 -16.10
CA ASN A 84 12.85 -9.20 -14.96
C ASN A 84 11.35 -9.02 -14.74
N LEU A 85 10.56 -9.94 -15.31
CA LEU A 85 9.09 -9.87 -15.29
C LEU A 85 8.54 -9.82 -13.87
N VAL A 86 9.22 -10.45 -12.91
CA VAL A 86 8.85 -10.38 -11.47
C VAL A 86 9.05 -8.96 -10.94
N PHE A 87 10.16 -8.30 -11.28
CA PHE A 87 10.44 -6.93 -10.88
C PHE A 87 9.52 -5.90 -11.56
N GLU A 88 9.29 -6.01 -12.87
CA GLU A 88 8.39 -5.09 -13.58
C GLU A 88 6.94 -5.24 -13.08
N ARG A 89 6.49 -6.47 -12.80
CA ARG A 89 5.19 -6.73 -12.14
C ARG A 89 5.15 -6.22 -10.71
N PHE A 90 6.22 -6.38 -9.93
CA PHE A 90 6.31 -5.81 -8.57
C PHE A 90 6.14 -4.28 -8.58
N LEU A 91 6.83 -3.58 -9.49
CA LEU A 91 6.65 -2.14 -9.67
C LEU A 91 5.22 -1.80 -10.08
N PHE A 92 4.63 -2.56 -11.02
CA PHE A 92 3.26 -2.39 -11.47
C PHE A 92 2.24 -2.52 -10.33
N PHE A 93 2.35 -3.56 -9.51
CA PHE A 93 1.45 -3.78 -8.36
C PHE A 93 1.60 -2.76 -7.23
N GLN A 94 2.65 -1.92 -7.24
CA GLN A 94 2.81 -0.81 -6.32
C GLN A 94 2.26 0.52 -6.84
N MET A 95 1.79 0.58 -8.09
CA MET A 95 1.36 1.83 -8.70
C MET A 95 0.08 2.39 -8.06
N LYS A 96 0.15 3.67 -7.70
CA LYS A 96 -0.97 4.50 -7.25
C LYS A 96 -0.89 5.86 -7.93
N GLN A 97 -2.04 6.54 -7.98
CA GLN A 97 -2.12 7.93 -8.41
C GLN A 97 -1.50 8.81 -7.33
N GLU A 98 -0.52 9.64 -7.70
CA GLU A 98 0.15 10.55 -6.76
C GLU A 98 -0.77 11.72 -6.39
N GLU A 99 -0.46 12.43 -5.30
CA GLU A 99 -1.26 13.57 -4.87
C GLU A 99 -1.22 14.70 -5.90
N GLY A 100 -2.39 15.04 -6.46
CA GLY A 100 -2.53 16.04 -7.52
C GLY A 100 -2.20 15.54 -8.94
N GLU A 101 -1.80 14.28 -9.13
CA GLU A 101 -1.56 13.71 -10.46
C GLU A 101 -2.86 13.63 -11.28
N PRO A 102 -2.94 14.23 -12.48
CA PRO A 102 -4.08 14.07 -13.37
C PRO A 102 -4.33 12.62 -13.75
N THR A 103 -5.60 12.19 -13.87
CA THR A 103 -5.93 10.80 -14.23
C THR A 103 -5.26 10.33 -15.53
N GLU A 104 -5.08 11.19 -16.54
CA GLU A 104 -4.35 10.84 -17.77
C GLU A 104 -2.87 10.49 -17.53
N GLU A 105 -2.20 11.20 -16.62
CA GLU A 105 -0.79 10.95 -16.31
C GLU A 105 -0.64 9.62 -15.57
N PHE A 106 -1.53 9.34 -14.61
CA PHE A 106 -1.59 8.05 -13.94
C PHE A 106 -1.87 6.90 -14.93
N VAL A 107 -2.86 7.05 -15.83
CA VAL A 107 -3.19 6.05 -16.85
C VAL A 107 -2.04 5.83 -17.84
N SER A 108 -1.36 6.89 -18.26
CA SER A 108 -0.18 6.82 -19.14
C SER A 108 0.96 6.06 -18.48
N ARG A 109 1.27 6.40 -17.21
CA ARG A 109 2.30 5.75 -16.40
C ARG A 109 1.97 4.27 -16.16
N LEU A 110 0.71 3.95 -15.83
CA LEU A 110 0.21 2.60 -15.59
C LEU A 110 0.30 1.73 -16.86
N SER A 111 -0.17 2.26 -17.99
CA SER A 111 -0.09 1.59 -19.30
C SER A 111 1.36 1.33 -19.73
N LYS A 112 2.26 2.30 -19.52
CA LYS A 112 3.70 2.18 -19.81
C LYS A 112 4.40 1.14 -18.95
N GLN A 113 3.92 0.88 -17.74
CA GLN A 113 4.47 -0.17 -16.88
C GLN A 113 3.83 -1.54 -17.19
N ALA A 114 2.53 -1.59 -17.49
CA ALA A 114 1.82 -2.80 -17.90
C ALA A 114 2.43 -3.45 -19.15
N SER A 115 2.84 -2.66 -20.15
CA SER A 115 3.43 -3.17 -21.40
C SER A 115 4.72 -3.97 -21.20
N LYS A 116 5.48 -3.69 -20.13
CA LYS A 116 6.67 -4.47 -19.76
C LYS A 116 6.35 -5.78 -19.02
N CYS A 117 5.17 -5.87 -18.42
CA CYS A 117 4.78 -6.97 -17.54
C CYS A 117 4.28 -8.23 -18.29
N LYS A 118 4.10 -8.12 -19.62
CA LYS A 118 3.57 -9.18 -20.49
C LYS A 118 2.28 -9.80 -19.91
N PHE A 119 1.31 -8.95 -19.56
CA PHE A 119 -0.04 -9.40 -19.20
C PHE A 119 -0.80 -9.86 -20.45
N GLN A 120 -1.70 -10.83 -20.29
CA GLN A 120 -2.53 -11.37 -21.37
C GLN A 120 -3.93 -10.73 -21.44
N ASP A 121 -4.34 -10.04 -20.37
CA ASP A 121 -5.68 -9.47 -20.19
C ASP A 121 -5.56 -8.14 -19.45
N ASP A 122 -6.40 -7.18 -19.86
CA ASP A 122 -6.51 -5.84 -19.30
C ASP A 122 -7.25 -5.81 -17.95
N SER A 123 -7.89 -6.91 -17.52
CA SER A 123 -8.53 -7.01 -16.20
C SER A 123 -7.59 -6.66 -15.05
N ILE A 124 -6.33 -7.13 -15.10
CA ILE A 124 -5.29 -6.80 -14.12
C ILE A 124 -4.98 -5.30 -14.13
N VAL A 125 -5.00 -4.67 -15.31
CA VAL A 125 -4.75 -3.23 -15.47
C VAL A 125 -5.92 -2.39 -14.95
N ARG A 126 -7.16 -2.84 -15.20
CA ARG A 126 -8.37 -2.28 -14.61
C ARG A 126 -8.34 -2.34 -13.08
N ASP A 127 -7.97 -3.49 -12.52
CA ASP A 127 -8.04 -3.71 -11.07
C ASP A 127 -6.99 -2.87 -10.34
N ILE A 128 -5.77 -2.77 -10.87
CA ILE A 128 -4.75 -1.86 -10.34
C ILE A 128 -5.08 -0.39 -10.59
N PHE A 129 -5.76 -0.03 -11.68
CA PHE A 129 -6.31 1.32 -11.85
C PHE A 129 -7.32 1.67 -10.74
N ILE A 130 -8.29 0.78 -10.46
CA ILE A 130 -9.30 0.97 -9.41
C ILE A 130 -8.64 1.05 -8.02
N ILE A 131 -7.68 0.18 -7.72
CA ILE A 131 -6.95 0.18 -6.46
C ILE A 131 -6.10 1.46 -6.32
N GLY A 132 -5.45 1.88 -7.41
CA GLY A 132 -4.48 2.99 -7.43
C GLY A 132 -5.09 4.39 -7.50
N VAL A 133 -6.31 4.56 -8.02
CA VAL A 133 -7.01 5.86 -8.08
C VAL A 133 -7.06 6.53 -6.70
N GLN A 134 -6.77 7.84 -6.66
CA GLN A 134 -6.73 8.63 -5.42
C GLN A 134 -8.15 8.96 -4.94
N SER A 135 -9.04 9.37 -5.85
CA SER A 135 -10.40 9.81 -5.52
C SER A 135 -11.27 8.65 -5.00
N LYS A 136 -11.68 8.76 -3.73
CA LYS A 136 -12.58 7.79 -3.07
C LYS A 136 -13.93 7.70 -3.77
N ASP A 137 -14.47 8.81 -4.25
CA ASP A 137 -15.77 8.85 -4.92
C ASP A 137 -15.72 8.16 -6.28
N VAL A 138 -14.62 8.34 -7.03
CA VAL A 138 -14.37 7.59 -8.26
C VAL A 138 -14.25 6.11 -7.94
N LYS A 139 -13.41 5.74 -6.96
CA LYS A 139 -13.20 4.34 -6.55
C LYS A 139 -14.51 3.65 -6.15
N SER A 140 -15.36 4.30 -5.37
CA SER A 140 -16.66 3.76 -4.98
C SER A 140 -17.62 3.58 -6.16
N LYS A 141 -17.62 4.50 -7.14
CA LYS A 141 -18.44 4.38 -8.37
C LYS A 141 -17.93 3.27 -9.30
N LEU A 142 -16.62 3.04 -9.34
CA LEU A 142 -16.02 1.96 -10.11
C LEU A 142 -16.37 0.59 -9.48
N LEU A 143 -16.22 0.46 -8.16
CA LEU A 143 -16.53 -0.77 -7.42
C LEU A 143 -18.03 -1.15 -7.41
N SER A 144 -18.94 -0.22 -7.73
CA SER A 144 -20.38 -0.51 -7.80
C SER A 144 -20.85 -1.15 -9.11
N LYS A 145 -19.96 -1.35 -10.10
CA LYS A 145 -20.26 -2.05 -11.36
C LYS A 145 -19.72 -3.49 -11.33
N SER A 146 -20.57 -4.47 -11.66
CA SER A 146 -20.16 -5.88 -11.83
C SER A 146 -19.29 -6.08 -13.07
N ASP A 147 -19.77 -5.61 -14.21
CA ASP A 147 -19.17 -5.84 -15.53
C ASP A 147 -18.50 -4.56 -16.02
N LEU A 148 -17.31 -4.30 -15.46
CA LEU A 148 -16.54 -3.09 -15.75
C LEU A 148 -15.32 -3.42 -16.62
N THR A 149 -15.16 -2.72 -17.75
CA THR A 149 -13.95 -2.78 -18.58
C THR A 149 -12.92 -1.71 -18.17
N LEU A 150 -11.64 -1.89 -18.54
CA LEU A 150 -10.59 -0.88 -18.34
C LEU A 150 -10.95 0.47 -18.99
N VAL A 151 -11.46 0.43 -20.22
CA VAL A 151 -11.85 1.62 -21.00
C VAL A 151 -12.98 2.39 -20.32
N GLU A 152 -14.01 1.69 -19.82
CA GLU A 152 -15.07 2.32 -19.03
C GLU A 152 -14.57 2.89 -17.71
N ALA A 153 -13.67 2.19 -17.01
CA ALA A 153 -13.14 2.64 -15.74
C ALA A 153 -12.39 3.97 -15.89
N ILE A 154 -11.51 4.06 -16.89
CA ILE A 154 -10.79 5.29 -17.26
C ILE A 154 -11.79 6.39 -17.65
N ASN A 155 -12.79 6.09 -18.47
CA ASN A 155 -13.78 7.08 -18.91
C ASN A 155 -14.70 7.58 -17.77
N MET A 156 -14.98 6.75 -16.76
CA MET A 156 -15.71 7.15 -15.55
C MET A 156 -14.87 8.07 -14.66
N ALA A 157 -13.57 7.80 -14.50
CA ALA A 157 -12.65 8.67 -13.78
C ALA A 157 -12.49 10.04 -14.48
N ARG A 158 -12.23 10.05 -15.80
CA ARG A 158 -12.19 11.26 -16.65
C ARG A 158 -13.39 12.18 -16.46
N LYS A 159 -14.60 11.61 -16.45
CA LYS A 159 -15.85 12.37 -16.25
C LYS A 159 -15.93 12.99 -14.85
N CYS A 160 -15.44 12.31 -13.82
CA CYS A 160 -15.41 12.85 -12.46
C CYS A 160 -14.35 13.95 -12.29
N ASP A 161 -13.17 13.81 -12.92
CA ASP A 161 -12.13 14.85 -12.94
C ASP A 161 -12.62 16.13 -13.64
N ALA A 162 -13.34 16.00 -14.77
CA ALA A 162 -13.93 17.12 -15.48
C ALA A 162 -14.96 17.87 -14.60
N LEU A 163 -15.92 17.13 -14.01
CA LEU A 163 -16.92 17.70 -13.10
C LEU A 163 -16.28 18.38 -11.89
N SER A 164 -15.23 17.80 -11.31
CA SER A 164 -14.53 18.41 -10.16
C SER A 164 -13.81 19.70 -10.54
N LYS A 165 -13.23 19.77 -11.74
CA LYS A 165 -12.62 20.99 -12.30
C LYS A 165 -13.67 22.06 -12.62
N GLU A 166 -14.82 21.69 -13.19
CA GLU A 166 -15.94 22.60 -13.44
C GLU A 166 -16.51 23.16 -12.14
N ILE A 167 -16.79 22.33 -11.14
CA ILE A 167 -17.26 22.77 -9.81
C ILE A 167 -16.26 23.73 -9.16
N THR A 168 -14.95 23.46 -9.27
CA THR A 168 -13.91 24.34 -8.74
C THR A 168 -13.82 25.67 -9.51
N ALA A 169 -13.99 25.64 -10.83
CA ALA A 169 -13.98 26.83 -11.68
C ALA A 169 -15.27 27.68 -11.55
N MET A 170 -16.39 27.06 -11.16
CA MET A 170 -17.67 27.73 -10.89
C MET A 170 -17.73 28.40 -9.50
N SER A 171 -16.70 28.29 -8.68
CA SER A 171 -16.63 28.95 -7.37
C SER A 171 -16.14 30.40 -7.51
N PRO A 172 -16.99 31.43 -7.36
CA PRO A 172 -16.57 32.82 -7.54
C PRO A 172 -15.64 33.26 -6.39
N ARG A 173 -14.55 33.95 -6.74
CA ARG A 173 -13.65 34.56 -5.75
C ARG A 173 -14.38 35.69 -5.01
N SER A 174 -14.38 35.59 -3.67
CA SER A 174 -14.67 36.66 -2.70
C SER A 174 -15.87 37.59 -2.99
N SER A 175 -16.99 37.32 -2.31
CA SER A 175 -17.89 38.38 -1.87
C SER A 175 -18.49 38.01 -0.52
N GLN A 176 -18.45 38.96 0.40
CA GLN A 176 -19.04 38.89 1.72
C GLN A 176 -20.55 39.16 1.58
N CYS A 177 -21.39 38.15 1.81
CA CYS A 177 -22.85 38.32 1.86
C CYS A 177 -23.49 37.33 2.85
N ASP A 178 -24.48 37.81 3.59
CA ASP A 178 -25.06 37.09 4.72
C ASP A 178 -25.95 35.91 4.28
N ALA A 179 -25.61 34.71 4.74
CA ALA A 179 -26.44 33.53 4.55
C ALA A 179 -27.62 33.55 5.54
N VAL A 180 -28.82 33.85 5.04
CA VAL A 180 -30.06 33.62 5.80
C VAL A 180 -30.22 32.12 6.05
N THR A 181 -30.38 31.79 7.32
CA THR A 181 -30.32 30.44 7.88
C THR A 181 -31.55 29.59 7.57
N SER A 182 -31.34 28.27 7.48
CA SER A 182 -32.28 27.27 8.02
C SER A 182 -31.62 26.47 9.16
N ASP A 183 -31.15 27.21 10.17
CA ASP A 183 -30.49 26.65 11.36
C ASP A 183 -31.58 26.01 12.24
N SER A 184 -31.85 24.73 11.99
CA SER A 184 -32.94 23.96 12.61
C SER A 184 -32.66 23.73 14.10
N GLN A 185 -33.14 24.67 14.91
CA GLN A 185 -33.07 24.63 16.36
C GLN A 185 -33.78 23.40 16.91
N PHE A 186 -33.10 22.61 17.73
CA PHE A 186 -33.64 21.40 18.34
C PHE A 186 -33.50 21.45 19.87
N VAL A 187 -34.44 20.80 20.58
CA VAL A 187 -34.34 20.63 22.04
C VAL A 187 -33.26 19.59 22.33
N CYS A 188 -32.17 20.02 22.94
CA CYS A 188 -31.00 19.17 23.13
C CYS A 188 -31.13 18.27 24.37
N LYS A 189 -31.01 16.96 24.15
CA LYS A 189 -31.09 15.91 25.19
C LYS A 189 -30.03 16.03 26.29
N TYR A 190 -28.94 16.78 26.06
CA TYR A 190 -27.82 16.91 27.00
C TYR A 190 -27.89 18.15 27.90
N CYS A 191 -28.61 19.22 27.51
CA CYS A 191 -28.76 20.42 28.33
C CYS A 191 -30.22 20.80 28.63
N GLY A 192 -31.20 20.23 27.91
CA GLY A 192 -32.61 20.59 28.03
C GLY A 192 -32.96 21.98 27.49
N LEU A 193 -32.08 22.59 26.70
CA LEU A 193 -32.28 23.89 26.03
C LEU A 193 -32.37 23.69 24.51
N THR A 194 -33.06 24.61 23.84
CA THR A 194 -33.12 24.65 22.38
C THR A 194 -31.90 25.38 21.83
N HIS A 195 -31.13 24.72 20.96
CA HIS A 195 -29.99 25.34 20.28
C HIS A 195 -29.66 24.60 18.98
N THR A 196 -28.67 25.09 18.23
CA THR A 196 -28.25 24.51 16.95
C THR A 196 -27.03 23.60 17.13
N LYS A 197 -26.73 22.75 16.14
CA LYS A 197 -25.78 21.63 16.31
C LYS A 197 -24.37 22.16 16.66
N GLY A 198 -23.72 21.54 17.65
CA GLY A 198 -22.39 21.95 18.13
C GLY A 198 -22.36 23.06 19.20
N LYS A 199 -23.42 23.86 19.38
CA LYS A 199 -23.47 24.97 20.35
C LYS A 199 -24.03 24.59 21.73
N CYS A 200 -23.79 23.36 22.22
CA CYS A 200 -24.41 22.88 23.45
C CYS A 200 -23.80 23.49 24.72
N PRO A 201 -24.56 24.22 25.58
CA PRO A 201 -24.02 24.81 26.81
C PRO A 201 -23.52 23.81 27.85
N ALA A 202 -23.94 22.55 27.77
CA ALA A 202 -23.47 21.50 28.67
C ALA A 202 -22.17 20.83 28.22
N PHE A 203 -21.68 21.09 27.00
CA PHE A 203 -20.43 20.53 26.50
C PHE A 203 -19.25 20.94 27.38
N ARG A 204 -18.44 19.96 27.80
CA ARG A 204 -17.33 20.11 28.77
C ARG A 204 -17.73 20.68 30.15
N LYS A 205 -19.03 20.75 30.50
CA LYS A 205 -19.48 21.02 31.87
C LYS A 205 -19.70 19.72 32.63
N VAL A 206 -19.47 19.75 33.95
CA VAL A 206 -19.68 18.63 34.86
C VAL A 206 -21.12 18.67 35.37
N CYS A 207 -21.82 17.54 35.37
CA CYS A 207 -23.15 17.43 35.93
C CYS A 207 -23.11 17.52 37.46
N ASN A 208 -23.91 18.43 38.04
CA ASN A 208 -23.93 18.67 39.48
C ASN A 208 -24.38 17.44 40.31
N TYR A 209 -25.19 16.55 39.74
CA TYR A 209 -25.67 15.34 40.40
C TYR A 209 -24.73 14.14 40.24
N CYS A 210 -24.52 13.63 39.02
CA CYS A 210 -23.74 12.39 38.80
C CYS A 210 -22.22 12.60 38.61
N LYS A 211 -21.76 13.86 38.60
CA LYS A 211 -20.35 14.27 38.43
C LYS A 211 -19.66 13.85 37.12
N THR A 212 -20.39 13.34 36.12
CA THR A 212 -19.82 13.09 34.77
C THR A 212 -20.05 14.28 33.82
N LEU A 213 -19.29 14.33 32.73
CA LEU A 213 -19.25 15.47 31.80
C LEU A 213 -20.44 15.53 30.82
N ASN A 214 -20.49 16.63 30.07
CA ASN A 214 -21.27 16.86 28.85
C ASN A 214 -22.79 16.94 28.99
N HIS A 215 -23.34 16.98 30.21
CA HIS A 215 -24.79 17.17 30.42
C HIS A 215 -25.10 17.93 31.72
N PHE A 216 -26.32 18.48 31.81
CA PHE A 216 -26.82 19.15 33.02
C PHE A 216 -27.65 18.23 33.91
N GLU A 217 -27.69 18.55 35.21
CA GLU A 217 -28.46 17.80 36.23
C GLU A 217 -29.95 17.65 35.89
N LYS A 218 -30.55 18.67 35.26
CA LYS A 218 -31.96 18.66 34.83
C LYS A 218 -32.30 17.51 33.88
N VAL A 219 -31.33 17.01 33.11
CA VAL A 219 -31.48 15.93 32.13
C VAL A 219 -30.56 14.74 32.44
N CYS A 220 -30.18 14.58 33.71
CA CYS A 220 -29.30 13.50 34.13
C CYS A 220 -30.05 12.17 34.22
N PHE A 221 -29.68 11.23 33.35
CA PHE A 221 -30.30 9.89 33.28
C PHE A 221 -30.24 9.11 34.61
N LYS A 222 -29.16 9.24 35.40
CA LYS A 222 -29.08 8.64 36.74
C LYS A 222 -30.15 9.21 37.68
N LYS A 223 -30.42 10.52 37.62
CA LYS A 223 -31.44 11.18 38.44
C LYS A 223 -32.85 10.75 38.05
N GLU A 224 -33.11 10.65 36.74
CA GLU A 224 -34.42 10.23 36.21
C GLU A 224 -34.72 8.74 36.52
N SER A 225 -33.72 7.87 36.48
CA SER A 225 -33.88 6.44 36.77
C SER A 225 -34.03 6.13 38.26
N GLU A 226 -33.51 6.96 39.17
CA GLU A 226 -33.79 6.87 40.60
C GLU A 226 -35.18 7.41 40.96
N GLN A 227 -35.62 8.51 40.34
CA GLN A 227 -36.95 9.08 40.59
C GLN A 227 -38.10 8.15 40.14
N LYS A 228 -37.91 7.36 39.08
CA LYS A 228 -38.91 6.37 38.61
C LYS A 228 -39.07 5.15 39.52
N LYS A 229 -38.25 4.97 40.56
CA LYS A 229 -38.39 3.86 41.54
C LYS A 229 -39.29 4.19 42.73
N ASN A 230 -39.68 5.46 42.92
CA ASN A 230 -40.35 5.94 44.14
C ASN A 230 -41.77 6.51 43.89
N SER A 231 -42.46 6.10 42.81
CA SER A 231 -43.81 6.58 42.46
C SER A 231 -44.82 5.42 42.33
N PRO A 232 -46.05 5.53 42.87
CA PRO A 232 -47.07 4.49 42.75
C PRO A 232 -47.59 4.30 41.32
N GLU A 233 -47.99 3.08 40.97
CA GLU A 233 -48.50 2.71 39.65
C GLU A 233 -49.86 3.37 39.32
N GLN A 234 -50.06 3.77 38.05
CA GLN A 234 -51.33 3.57 37.36
C GLN A 234 -51.09 3.05 35.94
N LYS A 235 -51.78 1.95 35.62
CA LYS A 235 -51.67 1.18 34.37
C LYS A 235 -52.58 1.76 33.28
N LYS A 236 -52.17 1.62 32.01
CA LYS A 236 -53.08 1.22 30.91
C LYS A 236 -52.36 0.29 29.93
N GLU A 237 -53.09 -0.71 29.45
CA GLU A 237 -52.59 -1.86 28.70
C GLU A 237 -52.64 -1.67 27.18
N SER A 238 -51.70 -2.34 26.50
CA SER A 238 -51.99 -3.36 25.48
C SER A 238 -50.76 -4.27 25.44
N GLU A 239 -50.82 -5.53 25.87
CA GLU A 239 -51.42 -6.68 25.17
C GLU A 239 -50.87 -6.88 23.74
N GLN A 240 -50.36 -8.05 23.32
CA GLN A 240 -50.09 -9.31 24.04
C GLN A 240 -49.29 -10.23 23.07
N LYS A 241 -48.23 -10.94 23.53
CA LYS A 241 -48.11 -12.43 23.43
C LYS A 241 -46.71 -12.99 23.75
N LYS A 242 -46.74 -13.87 24.76
CA LYS A 242 -45.80 -14.93 25.17
C LYS A 242 -44.57 -15.23 24.30
N ILE A 243 -43.42 -15.18 24.97
CA ILE A 243 -42.22 -15.98 24.70
C ILE A 243 -42.50 -17.44 25.10
N SER A 244 -41.95 -18.40 24.34
CA SER A 244 -41.66 -19.75 24.80
C SER A 244 -40.15 -20.03 24.67
N GLU A 245 -39.59 -20.56 25.75
CA GLU A 245 -38.22 -21.05 25.93
C GLU A 245 -37.81 -22.13 24.89
N ILE A 246 -36.54 -22.48 24.61
CA ILE A 246 -35.18 -22.00 24.94
C ILE A 246 -34.24 -22.70 23.92
N THR A 247 -33.23 -22.04 23.34
CA THR A 247 -31.80 -22.49 23.17
C THR A 247 -31.04 -21.78 22.04
N SER A 248 -29.79 -21.40 22.35
CA SER A 248 -28.60 -21.33 21.49
C SER A 248 -28.55 -20.51 20.17
N SER A 249 -27.60 -19.57 20.19
CA SER A 249 -26.63 -19.20 19.12
C SER A 249 -27.06 -18.43 17.84
N HIS A 250 -26.27 -17.38 17.58
CA HIS A 250 -25.92 -16.73 16.30
C HIS A 250 -26.73 -15.54 15.71
N VAL A 251 -26.01 -14.41 15.55
CA VAL A 251 -25.79 -13.62 14.31
C VAL A 251 -26.90 -12.67 13.74
N GLU A 252 -26.55 -11.36 13.66
CA GLU A 252 -27.03 -10.25 12.77
C GLU A 252 -28.45 -9.62 12.95
N GLN A 253 -28.82 -8.42 12.42
CA GLN A 253 -28.15 -7.39 11.57
C GLN A 253 -28.70 -5.93 11.77
N GLY A 254 -27.83 -4.89 11.77
CA GLY A 254 -28.09 -3.47 11.36
C GLY A 254 -29.17 -2.60 12.08
N PRO A 255 -29.39 -1.30 11.71
CA PRO A 255 -28.67 -0.46 10.73
C PRO A 255 -28.23 0.98 11.19
N GLN A 256 -27.22 1.52 10.48
CA GLN A 256 -26.79 2.92 10.14
C GLN A 256 -27.31 4.16 10.93
N THR A 257 -26.48 5.20 11.20
CA THR A 257 -26.00 6.18 10.17
C THR A 257 -24.87 7.13 10.64
N SER A 258 -23.94 7.42 9.71
CA SER A 258 -23.13 8.66 9.41
C SER A 258 -22.79 9.75 10.46
N ASN A 259 -21.73 10.55 10.37
CA ASN A 259 -20.48 10.62 9.57
C ASN A 259 -19.55 11.68 10.23
N ILE A 260 -18.22 11.55 10.09
CA ILE A 260 -17.26 12.62 9.67
C ILE A 260 -15.84 12.00 9.56
N GLU A 261 -15.34 12.03 8.33
CA GLU A 261 -13.93 12.10 7.87
C GLU A 261 -12.84 11.24 8.56
N GLY A 262 -12.41 10.19 7.83
CA GLY A 262 -11.11 9.53 7.99
C GLY A 262 -10.43 9.36 6.63
N GLU A 263 -9.13 9.63 6.55
CA GLU A 263 -8.31 9.49 5.33
C GLU A 263 -8.22 8.04 4.85
N GLY A 264 -7.98 7.86 3.55
CA GLY A 264 -8.16 6.57 2.87
C GLY A 264 -6.92 5.67 2.88
N ASP A 265 -6.62 5.02 3.99
CA ASP A 265 -5.65 3.91 3.98
C ASP A 265 -6.37 2.60 3.63
N SER A 266 -6.41 2.26 2.34
CA SER A 266 -6.93 0.97 1.89
C SER A 266 -5.90 -0.12 2.14
N ASP A 267 -5.79 -0.54 3.40
CA ASP A 267 -5.04 -1.72 3.82
C ASP A 267 -5.72 -2.99 3.26
N PHE A 268 -5.30 -3.40 2.06
CA PHE A 268 -5.42 -4.80 1.68
C PHE A 268 -4.32 -5.58 2.43
N TYR A 269 -4.57 -5.85 3.71
CA TYR A 269 -3.71 -6.73 4.50
C TYR A 269 -4.00 -8.16 4.05
N LEU A 270 -3.17 -8.64 3.12
CA LEU A 270 -2.83 -10.06 3.10
C LEU A 270 -2.21 -10.33 4.47
N ASP A 271 -3.04 -10.80 5.39
CA ASP A 271 -2.54 -11.51 6.54
C ASP A 271 -1.65 -12.65 6.04
N THR A 272 -0.71 -13.06 6.87
CA THR A 272 -0.04 -14.32 6.63
C THR A 272 -1.11 -15.39 6.78
N ILE A 273 -1.74 -15.78 5.65
CA ILE A 273 -2.28 -17.13 5.54
C ILE A 273 -1.11 -18.00 5.97
N SER A 274 -1.34 -18.68 7.09
CA SER A 274 -0.63 -19.89 7.46
C SER A 274 -0.78 -20.86 6.28
N SER A 275 0.08 -20.70 5.28
CA SER A 275 0.43 -21.70 4.26
C SER A 275 1.22 -22.77 5.01
N GLN A 276 0.49 -23.51 5.85
CA GLN A 276 0.97 -24.06 7.12
C GLN A 276 1.40 -22.96 8.11
N ALA A 277 1.36 -23.27 9.40
CA ALA A 277 2.31 -22.64 10.28
C ALA A 277 3.69 -23.11 9.79
N CYS A 278 4.48 -22.19 9.22
CA CYS A 278 5.93 -22.34 9.29
C CYS A 278 6.26 -22.37 10.78
N SER A 279 6.41 -23.57 11.32
CA SER A 279 6.44 -23.93 12.75
C SER A 279 7.76 -23.53 13.41
N GLY A 280 8.21 -22.30 13.17
CA GLY A 280 9.52 -21.79 13.56
C GLY A 280 9.75 -20.29 13.38
N ASP A 281 8.78 -19.47 12.96
CA ASP A 281 8.97 -18.01 12.89
C ASP A 281 8.61 -17.34 14.24
N TRP A 282 9.64 -17.01 15.04
CA TRP A 282 9.50 -16.50 16.40
C TRP A 282 8.94 -15.06 16.41
N ASN A 283 7.62 -14.95 16.57
CA ASN A 283 6.92 -13.68 16.70
C ASN A 283 6.20 -13.57 18.06
N VAL A 284 6.08 -12.35 18.58
CA VAL A 284 5.34 -12.06 19.82
C VAL A 284 4.24 -11.03 19.54
N SER A 285 3.02 -11.31 19.99
CA SER A 285 1.92 -10.35 19.95
C SER A 285 2.03 -9.38 21.11
N THR A 286 1.96 -8.08 20.82
CA THR A 286 2.19 -6.98 21.76
C THR A 286 1.11 -5.91 21.60
N LEU A 287 0.96 -5.04 22.59
CA LEU A 287 0.24 -3.77 22.44
C LEU A 287 1.24 -2.62 22.56
N ILE A 288 1.20 -1.67 21.62
CA ILE A 288 2.00 -0.44 21.63
C ILE A 288 1.05 0.73 21.44
N ASN A 289 1.05 1.70 22.36
CA ASN A 289 0.07 2.80 22.40
C ASN A 289 -1.42 2.34 22.30
N GLY A 290 -1.73 1.15 22.81
CA GLY A 290 -3.08 0.56 22.74
C GLY A 290 -3.41 -0.14 21.42
N HIS A 291 -2.52 -0.12 20.43
CA HIS A 291 -2.67 -0.82 19.15
C HIS A 291 -1.95 -2.18 19.18
N PRO A 292 -2.61 -3.29 18.77
CA PRO A 292 -1.95 -4.58 18.62
C PRO A 292 -0.86 -4.56 17.53
N LEU A 293 0.31 -5.11 17.82
CA LEU A 293 1.39 -5.30 16.86
C LEU A 293 2.15 -6.61 17.13
N ALA A 294 2.36 -7.40 16.08
CA ALA A 294 3.30 -8.52 16.11
C ALA A 294 4.73 -8.03 15.90
N LEU A 295 5.62 -8.32 16.86
CA LEU A 295 7.05 -8.07 16.74
C LEU A 295 7.78 -9.39 16.42
N LYS A 296 8.70 -9.38 15.45
CA LYS A 296 9.62 -10.50 15.27
C LYS A 296 10.69 -10.46 16.35
N ILE A 297 10.90 -11.58 17.04
CA ILE A 297 12.04 -11.79 17.94
C ILE A 297 13.26 -12.04 17.06
N ASP A 298 14.28 -11.18 17.18
CA ASP A 298 15.53 -11.31 16.44
C ASP A 298 16.71 -11.15 17.40
N THR A 299 17.25 -12.28 17.86
CA THR A 299 18.42 -12.33 18.73
C THR A 299 19.72 -11.94 18.01
N GLY A 300 19.72 -11.86 16.67
CA GLY A 300 20.82 -11.32 15.88
C GLY A 300 20.80 -9.79 15.77
N ALA A 301 19.66 -9.14 16.06
CA ALA A 301 19.53 -7.69 16.00
C ALA A 301 20.00 -7.03 17.31
N GLN A 302 20.96 -6.10 17.17
CA GLN A 302 21.50 -5.30 18.28
C GLN A 302 20.58 -4.15 18.74
N CYS A 303 19.51 -3.87 18.00
CA CYS A 303 18.54 -2.82 18.32
C CYS A 303 17.13 -3.21 17.85
N ASN A 304 16.11 -2.53 18.39
CA ASN A 304 14.74 -2.69 17.92
C ASN A 304 14.50 -1.77 16.72
N VAL A 305 13.81 -2.28 15.70
CA VAL A 305 13.57 -1.57 14.44
C VAL A 305 12.08 -1.49 14.18
N LEU A 306 11.57 -0.28 13.94
CA LEU A 306 10.16 -0.03 13.65
C LEU A 306 10.04 0.72 12.30
N PRO A 307 9.39 0.14 11.27
CA PRO A 307 9.17 0.84 10.01
C PRO A 307 8.34 2.12 10.22
N LEU A 308 8.71 3.22 9.54
CA LEU A 308 7.98 4.49 9.61
C LEU A 308 6.48 4.34 9.26
N LEU A 309 6.16 3.44 8.31
CA LEU A 309 4.79 3.09 7.93
C LEU A 309 3.97 2.50 9.08
N VAL A 310 4.60 1.78 10.01
CA VAL A 310 3.96 1.21 11.20
C VAL A 310 3.85 2.28 12.28
N LEU A 311 4.91 3.07 12.51
CA LEU A 311 4.89 4.15 13.50
C LEU A 311 3.73 5.14 13.27
N LYS A 312 3.50 5.52 12.00
CA LYS A 312 2.38 6.40 11.59
C LYS A 312 0.98 5.84 11.90
N LYS A 313 0.85 4.53 12.13
CA LYS A 313 -0.41 3.87 12.53
C LYS A 313 -0.56 3.72 14.05
N LEU A 314 0.56 3.61 14.77
CA LEU A 314 0.59 3.50 16.24
C LEU A 314 0.52 4.85 16.97
N CYS A 315 0.84 5.94 16.29
CA CYS A 315 1.05 7.25 16.90
C CYS A 315 0.40 8.36 16.05
N SER A 316 -0.22 9.34 16.72
CA SER A 316 -0.65 10.57 16.03
C SER A 316 0.56 11.35 15.51
N VAL A 317 0.38 12.10 14.42
CA VAL A 317 1.45 12.93 13.83
C VAL A 317 2.07 13.86 14.88
N ARG A 318 1.24 14.45 15.76
CA ARG A 318 1.69 15.30 16.86
C ARG A 318 2.61 14.53 17.83
N TYR A 319 2.23 13.34 18.26
CA TYR A 319 3.04 12.52 19.16
C TYR A 319 4.39 12.16 18.53
N ILE A 320 4.41 11.83 17.24
CA ILE A 320 5.66 11.55 16.50
C ILE A 320 6.56 12.79 16.48
N THR A 321 6.03 13.95 16.11
CA THR A 321 6.81 15.21 16.04
C THR A 321 7.35 15.65 17.40
N GLU A 322 6.61 15.42 18.49
CA GLU A 322 7.05 15.77 19.85
C GLU A 322 8.07 14.77 20.44
N ASN A 323 8.06 13.50 20.03
CA ASN A 323 8.85 12.43 20.69
C ASN A 323 9.95 11.78 19.82
N LEU A 324 9.91 11.92 18.49
CA LEU A 324 10.94 11.37 17.60
C LEU A 324 12.24 12.17 17.72
N GLN A 325 13.28 11.55 18.26
CA GLN A 325 14.59 12.16 18.45
C GLN A 325 15.53 11.88 17.27
N ARG A 326 16.35 12.87 16.89
CA ARG A 326 17.39 12.68 15.87
C ARG A 326 18.49 11.77 16.42
N THR A 327 18.80 10.70 15.70
CA THR A 327 19.91 9.79 16.05
C THR A 327 21.12 9.96 15.12
N LYS A 328 22.28 9.48 15.59
CA LYS A 328 23.49 9.25 14.79
C LYS A 328 23.67 7.77 14.45
N VAL A 329 22.81 6.88 14.95
CA VAL A 329 22.86 5.44 14.67
C VAL A 329 22.65 5.20 13.18
N GLN A 330 23.58 4.45 12.58
CA GLN A 330 23.45 3.91 11.24
C GLN A 330 23.16 2.42 11.38
N LEU A 331 22.17 1.93 10.63
CA LEU A 331 21.83 0.51 10.60
C LEU A 331 22.26 -0.11 9.29
N MET A 332 22.83 -1.31 9.39
CA MET A 332 23.23 -2.13 8.25
C MET A 332 22.51 -3.47 8.35
N ALA A 333 21.85 -3.88 7.27
CA ALA A 333 21.27 -5.22 7.16
C ALA A 333 22.40 -6.25 6.98
N TYR A 334 22.13 -7.52 7.33
CA TYR A 334 23.11 -8.62 7.26
C TYR A 334 23.87 -8.72 5.92
N GLY A 335 23.23 -8.38 4.80
CA GLY A 335 23.85 -8.33 3.46
C GLY A 335 24.65 -7.06 3.14
N GLY A 336 25.07 -6.26 4.12
CA GLY A 336 25.85 -5.03 3.93
C GLY A 336 25.07 -3.78 3.51
N ASN A 337 23.77 -3.91 3.19
CA ASN A 337 22.93 -2.79 2.78
C ASN A 337 22.62 -1.84 3.96
N GLN A 338 22.94 -0.56 3.81
CA GLN A 338 22.60 0.48 4.79
C GLN A 338 21.08 0.80 4.75
N LEU A 339 20.47 0.91 5.92
CA LEU A 339 19.06 1.29 6.07
C LEU A 339 18.91 2.80 6.31
N ASN A 340 17.90 3.40 5.68
CA ASN A 340 17.57 4.81 5.86
C ASN A 340 16.91 5.05 7.23
N VAL A 341 17.69 5.55 8.19
CA VAL A 341 17.23 5.87 9.56
C VAL A 341 16.69 7.30 9.63
N PHE A 342 15.48 7.47 10.18
CA PHE A 342 14.85 8.78 10.43
C PHE A 342 15.12 9.33 11.84
N GLY A 343 15.25 8.46 12.84
CA GLY A 343 15.33 8.86 14.23
C GLY A 343 15.16 7.68 15.19
N GLU A 344 15.10 7.98 16.48
CA GLU A 344 14.77 7.06 17.56
C GLU A 344 13.53 7.55 18.30
N ILE A 345 12.66 6.64 18.71
CA ILE A 345 11.52 6.94 19.58
C ILE A 345 11.41 5.86 20.65
N VAL A 346 11.01 6.24 21.85
CA VAL A 346 10.72 5.31 22.95
C VAL A 346 9.21 5.12 23.02
N LEU A 347 8.75 3.87 23.02
CA LEU A 347 7.33 3.52 23.06
C LEU A 347 7.07 2.50 24.18
N PRO A 348 5.96 2.64 24.94
CA PRO A 348 5.58 1.66 25.93
C PRO A 348 5.03 0.41 25.24
N VAL A 349 5.72 -0.73 25.41
CA VAL A 349 5.37 -2.03 24.85
C VAL A 349 4.82 -2.92 25.95
N TYR A 350 3.61 -3.44 25.73
CA TYR A 350 2.92 -4.34 26.64
C TYR A 350 2.92 -5.75 26.05
N ILE A 351 3.45 -6.73 26.80
CA ILE A 351 3.48 -8.14 26.41
C ILE A 351 2.98 -8.98 27.58
N LYS A 352 1.85 -9.67 27.38
CA LYS A 352 1.15 -10.43 28.44
C LYS A 352 0.92 -9.51 29.66
N ASN A 353 1.52 -9.81 30.81
CA ASN A 353 1.40 -9.03 32.05
C ASN A 353 2.62 -8.13 32.32
N ARG A 354 3.41 -7.78 31.29
CA ARG A 354 4.64 -6.98 31.41
C ARG A 354 4.54 -5.74 30.54
N THR A 355 5.13 -4.65 31.02
CA THR A 355 5.30 -3.40 30.28
C THR A 355 6.76 -2.98 30.34
N ALA A 356 7.32 -2.52 29.23
CA ALA A 356 8.62 -1.86 29.20
C ALA A 356 8.63 -0.72 28.18
N ASP A 357 9.36 0.35 28.49
CA ASP A 357 9.63 1.41 27.53
C ASP A 357 10.76 0.96 26.59
N VAL A 358 10.38 0.62 25.36
CA VAL A 358 11.28 0.07 24.34
C VAL A 358 11.67 1.17 23.36
N ARG A 359 12.97 1.36 23.19
CA ARG A 359 13.53 2.26 22.17
C ARG A 359 13.53 1.57 20.81
N PHE A 360 12.91 2.19 19.82
CA PHE A 360 12.92 1.76 18.42
C PHE A 360 13.68 2.76 17.55
N VAL A 361 14.54 2.25 16.68
CA VAL A 361 15.11 2.99 15.55
C VAL A 361 14.10 2.98 14.41
N ILE A 362 13.77 4.15 13.89
CA ILE A 362 12.75 4.33 12.85
C ILE A 362 13.40 4.30 11.47
N VAL A 363 12.94 3.41 10.60
CA VAL A 363 13.53 3.20 9.27
C VAL A 363 12.52 3.37 8.13
N SER A 364 13.03 3.83 6.97
CA SER A 364 12.30 3.79 5.70
C SER A 364 12.43 2.40 5.09
N THR A 365 11.33 1.65 5.04
CA THR A 365 11.27 0.36 4.37
C THR A 365 9.83 0.06 3.95
N SER A 366 9.68 -0.66 2.84
CA SER A 366 8.38 -1.16 2.36
C SER A 366 7.85 -2.34 3.21
N SER A 367 8.72 -2.94 4.04
CA SER A 367 8.31 -3.98 4.99
C SER A 367 7.54 -3.39 6.17
N ARG A 368 6.47 -4.08 6.59
CA ARG A 368 5.73 -3.76 7.84
C ARG A 368 6.24 -4.55 9.05
N ARG A 369 7.25 -5.41 8.88
CA ARG A 369 7.80 -6.23 9.96
C ARG A 369 8.64 -5.37 10.90
N ALA A 370 8.15 -5.20 12.13
CA ALA A 370 8.92 -4.63 13.23
C ALA A 370 9.76 -5.72 13.92
N ILE A 371 10.95 -5.33 14.39
CA ILE A 371 11.95 -6.23 14.97
C ILE A 371 12.19 -5.82 16.43
N LEU A 372 12.16 -6.80 17.32
CA LEU A 372 12.59 -6.70 18.70
C LEU A 372 13.97 -7.37 18.82
N GLY A 373 14.99 -6.57 19.16
CA GLY A 373 16.37 -7.02 19.28
C GLY A 373 16.67 -7.72 20.60
N LEU A 374 17.83 -8.37 20.68
CA LEU A 374 18.22 -9.26 21.79
C LEU A 374 18.00 -8.63 23.18
N GLN A 375 18.52 -7.41 23.41
CA GLN A 375 18.45 -6.73 24.71
C GLN A 375 17.00 -6.56 25.21
N SER A 376 16.07 -6.18 24.33
CA SER A 376 14.66 -6.03 24.70
C SER A 376 13.94 -7.37 24.80
N CYS A 377 14.37 -8.39 24.05
CA CYS A 377 13.87 -9.76 24.23
C CYS A 377 14.25 -10.35 25.59
N GLU A 378 15.47 -10.08 26.09
CA GLU A 378 15.91 -10.47 27.43
C GLU A 378 15.17 -9.68 28.52
N GLN A 379 15.08 -8.35 28.37
CA GLN A 379 14.35 -7.47 29.31
C GLN A 379 12.87 -7.88 29.48
N LEU A 380 12.21 -8.25 28.37
CA LEU A 380 10.82 -8.71 28.36
C LEU A 380 10.68 -10.22 28.70
N GLN A 381 11.79 -10.92 28.94
CA GLN A 381 11.89 -12.36 29.22
C GLN A 381 11.18 -13.22 28.16
N LEU A 382 11.40 -12.89 26.89
CA LEU A 382 10.97 -13.67 25.74
C LEU A 382 12.00 -14.73 25.33
N VAL A 383 13.27 -14.48 25.66
CA VAL A 383 14.38 -15.40 25.46
C VAL A 383 15.13 -15.58 26.79
N LYS A 384 15.73 -16.76 26.98
CA LYS A 384 16.60 -17.07 28.12
C LYS A 384 17.77 -17.90 27.62
N ARG A 385 18.98 -17.49 27.98
CA ARG A 385 20.19 -18.29 27.76
C ARG A 385 20.24 -19.48 28.73
N ILE A 386 20.60 -20.65 28.20
CA ILE A 386 20.78 -21.89 28.95
C ILE A 386 22.18 -22.40 28.59
N ASP A 387 23.11 -22.33 29.54
CA ASP A 387 24.52 -22.68 29.29
C ASP A 387 24.82 -24.17 29.46
N ASN A 388 24.04 -24.87 30.31
CA ASN A 388 24.10 -26.33 30.48
C ASN A 388 22.68 -26.91 30.43
N ILE A 389 22.55 -28.10 29.84
CA ILE A 389 21.32 -28.90 29.85
C ILE A 389 21.65 -30.22 30.53
N ASP A 390 21.26 -30.35 31.80
CA ASP A 390 21.40 -31.60 32.53
C ASP A 390 20.32 -32.59 32.07
N MET A 391 20.73 -33.66 31.42
CA MET A 391 19.84 -34.76 31.06
C MET A 391 19.75 -35.74 32.23
N GLU A 392 18.69 -35.62 33.04
CA GLU A 392 18.29 -36.70 33.94
C GLU A 392 17.94 -37.96 33.11
N LYS A 393 18.39 -39.12 33.59
CA LYS A 393 18.31 -40.42 32.90
C LYS A 393 17.09 -41.23 33.34
#